data_AF-A0A2D6T7H4-F1
#
_entry.id   AF-A0A2D6T7H4-F1
#
_cell.length_a   1.000
_cell.length_b   1.000
_cell.length_c   1.000
_cell.angle_alpha   90.00
_cell.angle_beta   90.00
_cell.angle_gamma   90.00
#
_symmetry.space_group_name_H-M   'P 1'
#
loop_
_entity.id
_entity.type
_entity.pdbx_description
1 polymer ?
#
loop_
_entity_poly.entity_id
_entity_poly.type
_entity_poly.pdbx_seq_one_letter_code
_entity_poly.pdbx_strand_id
1 'polypeptide(L)'
;MRPVWLTWKVRSQRKWRPPWPSPGKVRRRRRKRHSTISGPGSRPMFDRRLFRPGAKPSAEERSLTSFRGAIGEALREEMRADASVFLMGEDIAQAPPFGVTARLVDEFGPARVRDVPCTEAAVIGAAVGAAIAGMRPVVELQFGDFISVAIDQLTHQAAMLRYLTGGQVEVPLVIRLPCGGGQGTGAQHAQSLYSWFMHVPGIKVALPATAAEAKGLMRSAIRDPNPVLFFEHKALYRTRWPVPEDYAAADFTLPFGRAQVRRQGTDLTVVATLAMVHHALAAAEELAGEGLSLEVIDPCTLVPPLCAALDHGGW
;
A
#
# COMPACT_ATOMS: atom_id res chain seq x y z
N MET A 1 1.55 -62.82 -3.96
CA MET A 1 0.85 -61.52 -3.73
C MET A 1 1.27 -60.56 -4.84
N ARG A 2 0.33 -60.08 -5.67
CA ARG A 2 0.60 -59.11 -6.74
C ARG A 2 0.19 -57.70 -6.27
N PRO A 3 0.96 -56.63 -6.55
CA PRO A 3 0.57 -55.27 -6.18
C PRO A 3 -0.56 -54.78 -7.08
N VAL A 4 -1.60 -54.21 -6.46
CA VAL A 4 -2.74 -53.59 -7.14
C VAL A 4 -2.39 -52.13 -7.40
N TRP A 5 -2.19 -51.77 -8.67
CA TRP A 5 -2.10 -50.39 -9.11
C TRP A 5 -3.51 -49.86 -9.36
N LEU A 6 -4.00 -48.94 -8.52
CA LEU A 6 -5.23 -48.20 -8.78
C LEU A 6 -4.97 -47.22 -9.94
N THR A 7 -5.49 -47.54 -11.12
CA THR A 7 -5.56 -46.60 -12.24
C THR A 7 -6.85 -45.80 -12.14
N TRP A 8 -6.75 -44.50 -11.87
CA TRP A 8 -7.86 -43.58 -11.97
C TRP A 8 -8.10 -43.24 -13.45
N LYS A 9 -9.11 -43.87 -14.06
CA LYS A 9 -9.65 -43.42 -15.36
C LYS A 9 -10.40 -42.10 -15.14
N VAL A 10 -9.87 -41.01 -15.68
CA VAL A 10 -10.58 -39.72 -15.80
C VAL A 10 -11.80 -39.94 -16.69
N ARG A 11 -13.00 -40.00 -16.08
CA ARG A 11 -14.27 -39.93 -16.81
C ARG A 11 -14.43 -38.52 -17.39
N SER A 12 -14.97 -38.48 -18.59
CA SER A 12 -15.13 -37.33 -19.48
C SER A 12 -15.40 -35.98 -18.80
N GLN A 13 -14.77 -34.93 -19.35
CA GLN A 13 -15.01 -33.53 -19.00
C GLN A 13 -16.49 -33.15 -19.18
N ARG A 14 -17.29 -33.32 -18.12
CA ARG A 14 -18.53 -32.55 -17.98
C ARG A 14 -18.13 -31.13 -17.62
N LYS A 15 -18.41 -30.18 -18.51
CA LYS A 15 -18.26 -28.74 -18.27
C LYS A 15 -18.97 -28.37 -16.97
N TRP A 16 -18.19 -28.10 -15.93
CA TRP A 16 -18.67 -27.49 -14.70
C TRP A 16 -19.19 -26.09 -15.02
N ARG A 17 -20.47 -25.83 -14.74
CA ARG A 17 -21.08 -24.50 -14.86
C ARG A 17 -21.32 -23.97 -13.45
N PRO A 18 -20.86 -22.74 -13.12
CA PRO A 18 -21.13 -22.15 -11.82
C PRO A 18 -22.65 -21.86 -11.65
N PRO A 19 -23.19 -21.88 -10.42
CA PRO A 19 -24.63 -21.76 -10.14
C PRO A 19 -25.17 -20.32 -10.24
N TRP A 20 -24.39 -19.37 -10.71
CA TRP A 20 -24.82 -17.96 -10.81
C TRP A 20 -25.60 -17.73 -12.11
N PRO A 21 -26.74 -17.01 -12.06
CA PRO A 21 -27.47 -16.65 -13.28
C PRO A 21 -26.58 -15.79 -14.19
N SER A 22 -26.60 -16.09 -15.49
CA SER A 22 -25.95 -15.27 -16.52
C SER A 22 -26.34 -13.80 -16.34
N PRO A 23 -25.44 -12.82 -16.54
CA PRO A 23 -25.81 -11.42 -16.44
C PRO A 23 -26.86 -11.11 -17.51
N GLY A 24 -28.12 -11.02 -17.08
CA GLY A 24 -29.19 -10.49 -17.91
C GLY A 24 -28.79 -9.09 -18.36
N LYS A 25 -29.17 -8.70 -19.58
CA LYS A 25 -28.98 -7.34 -20.08
C LYS A 25 -29.74 -6.37 -19.17
N VAL A 26 -29.07 -5.85 -18.14
CA VAL A 26 -29.58 -4.75 -17.34
C VAL A 26 -29.70 -3.56 -18.28
N ARG A 27 -30.95 -3.21 -18.58
CA ARG A 27 -31.30 -2.07 -19.39
C ARG A 27 -30.81 -0.82 -18.65
N ARG A 28 -29.64 -0.28 -19.04
CA ARG A 28 -29.10 0.98 -18.50
C ARG A 28 -30.15 2.08 -18.73
N ARG A 29 -30.95 2.39 -17.72
CA ARG A 29 -31.68 3.66 -17.67
C ARG A 29 -30.61 4.75 -17.67
N ARG A 30 -30.61 5.62 -18.69
CA ARG A 30 -29.86 6.88 -18.67
C ARG A 30 -30.39 7.69 -17.48
N ARG A 31 -29.75 7.58 -16.30
CA ARG A 31 -29.97 8.51 -15.19
C ARG A 31 -29.52 9.87 -15.70
N LYS A 32 -30.43 10.85 -15.75
CA LYS A 32 -30.09 12.24 -16.11
C LYS A 32 -28.99 12.69 -15.15
N ARG A 33 -27.90 13.24 -15.70
CA ARG A 33 -26.83 13.86 -14.93
C ARG A 33 -27.46 14.98 -14.11
N HIS A 34 -27.56 14.78 -12.80
CA HIS A 34 -27.83 15.88 -11.89
C HIS A 34 -26.48 16.54 -11.61
N SER A 35 -26.46 17.86 -11.81
CA SER A 35 -25.32 18.73 -11.55
C SER A 35 -24.91 18.61 -10.08
N THR A 36 -23.61 18.46 -9.89
CA THR A 36 -22.90 18.46 -8.61
C THR A 36 -23.30 19.66 -7.74
N ILE A 37 -23.77 19.39 -6.52
CA ILE A 37 -23.62 20.35 -5.42
C ILE A 37 -22.21 20.11 -4.86
N SER A 38 -21.23 20.73 -5.51
CA SER A 38 -19.90 20.96 -4.96
C SER A 38 -19.74 22.46 -4.91
N GLY A 39 -19.50 23.02 -3.72
CA GLY A 39 -19.15 24.43 -3.60
C GLY A 39 -17.97 24.79 -4.52
N PRO A 40 -17.84 26.05 -4.94
CA PRO A 40 -16.75 26.47 -5.81
C PRO A 40 -15.41 26.32 -5.06
N GLY A 41 -14.59 25.33 -5.45
CA GLY A 41 -13.17 25.27 -5.07
C GLY A 41 -12.60 23.91 -4.64
N SER A 42 -13.40 22.97 -4.11
CA SER A 42 -12.86 21.69 -3.63
C SER A 42 -12.95 20.61 -4.72
N ARG A 43 -11.79 20.25 -5.32
CA ARG A 43 -11.70 19.10 -6.23
C ARG A 43 -12.06 17.80 -5.48
N PRO A 44 -12.69 16.80 -6.13
CA PRO A 44 -13.07 15.57 -5.47
C PRO A 44 -11.83 14.86 -4.89
N MET A 45 -11.92 14.48 -3.61
CA MET A 45 -10.84 13.82 -2.88
C MET A 45 -10.54 12.41 -3.43
N PHE A 46 -11.51 11.78 -4.11
CA PHE A 46 -11.37 10.45 -4.69
C PHE A 46 -11.19 10.49 -6.22
N ASP A 47 -10.34 9.60 -6.73
CA ASP A 47 -10.03 9.56 -8.16
C ASP A 47 -10.93 8.57 -8.91
N ARG A 48 -11.71 9.10 -9.86
CA ARG A 48 -12.62 8.31 -10.69
C ARG A 48 -11.91 7.32 -11.63
N ARG A 49 -10.61 7.45 -11.85
CA ARG A 49 -9.80 6.56 -12.69
C ARG A 49 -9.63 5.16 -12.08
N LEU A 50 -9.74 5.03 -10.76
CA LEU A 50 -9.79 3.71 -10.11
C LEU A 50 -10.95 2.86 -10.65
N PHE A 51 -12.03 3.50 -11.09
CA PHE A 51 -13.21 2.86 -11.67
C PHE A 51 -13.17 2.77 -13.20
N ARG A 52 -12.13 3.34 -13.84
CA ARG A 52 -11.93 3.37 -15.29
C ARG A 52 -10.46 3.14 -15.67
N PRO A 53 -9.97 1.90 -15.58
CA PRO A 53 -8.61 1.56 -15.98
C PRO A 53 -8.36 1.96 -17.46
N GLY A 54 -7.33 2.78 -17.70
CA GLY A 54 -6.90 3.18 -19.07
C GLY A 54 -7.16 4.63 -19.47
N ALA A 55 -7.82 5.44 -18.64
CA ALA A 55 -7.97 6.87 -18.91
C ALA A 55 -6.60 7.60 -18.84
N LYS A 56 -6.28 8.40 -19.88
CA LYS A 56 -5.06 9.24 -19.89
C LYS A 56 -5.27 10.49 -19.02
N PRO A 57 -4.26 10.92 -18.23
CA PRO A 57 -4.37 12.11 -17.41
C PRO A 57 -4.44 13.38 -18.25
N SER A 58 -5.18 14.40 -17.77
CA SER A 58 -5.15 15.76 -18.33
C SER A 58 -3.79 16.45 -18.08
N ALA A 59 -3.57 17.63 -18.67
CA ALA A 59 -2.34 18.40 -18.42
C ALA A 59 -2.23 18.87 -16.97
N GLU A 60 -3.34 19.35 -16.40
CA GLU A 60 -3.48 19.76 -15.01
C GLU A 60 -3.29 18.58 -14.04
N GLU A 61 -3.78 17.39 -14.40
CA GLU A 61 -3.54 16.20 -13.58
C GLU A 61 -2.08 15.75 -13.62
N ARG A 62 -1.37 15.98 -14.73
CA ARG A 62 0.06 15.63 -14.85
C ARG A 62 0.95 16.46 -13.93
N SER A 63 0.53 17.68 -13.55
CA SER A 63 1.26 18.49 -12.57
C SER A 63 1.00 18.07 -11.12
N LEU A 64 -0.01 17.22 -10.87
CA LEU A 64 -0.27 16.67 -9.54
C LEU A 64 0.67 15.50 -9.20
N THR A 65 0.94 15.33 -7.91
CA THR A 65 1.78 14.26 -7.38
C THR A 65 1.06 12.92 -7.47
N SER A 66 1.71 11.94 -8.11
CA SER A 66 1.21 10.55 -8.14
C SER A 66 1.59 9.77 -6.88
N PHE A 67 0.80 8.77 -6.48
CA PHE A 67 1.13 7.89 -5.35
C PHE A 67 2.53 7.28 -5.45
N ARG A 68 2.87 6.68 -6.61
CA ARG A 68 4.20 6.14 -6.90
C ARG A 68 5.29 7.20 -6.78
N GLY A 69 5.01 8.39 -7.33
CA GLY A 69 5.94 9.52 -7.31
C GLY A 69 6.24 9.98 -5.88
N ALA A 70 5.22 10.07 -5.02
CA ALA A 70 5.38 10.44 -3.62
C ALA A 70 6.24 9.44 -2.83
N ILE A 71 6.10 8.14 -3.09
CA ILE A 71 6.96 7.11 -2.48
C ILE A 71 8.40 7.29 -2.99
N GLY A 72 8.60 7.42 -4.30
CA GLY A 72 9.93 7.61 -4.87
C GLY A 72 10.61 8.91 -4.42
N GLU A 73 9.83 9.96 -4.15
CA GLU A 73 10.28 11.22 -3.55
C GLU A 73 10.73 11.02 -2.11
N ALA A 74 9.91 10.37 -1.26
CA ALA A 74 10.29 10.03 0.11
C ALA A 74 11.58 9.20 0.18
N LEU A 75 11.71 8.17 -0.65
CA LEU A 75 12.92 7.34 -0.71
C LEU A 75 14.16 8.18 -1.04
N ARG A 76 14.06 9.03 -2.07
CA ARG A 76 15.15 9.90 -2.50
C ARG A 76 15.56 10.89 -1.41
N GLU A 77 14.60 11.54 -0.77
CA GLU A 77 14.85 12.50 0.29
C GLU A 77 15.53 11.86 1.50
N GLU A 78 15.03 10.71 1.97
CA GLU A 78 15.63 10.02 3.12
C GLU A 78 17.01 9.43 2.78
N MET A 79 17.23 8.94 1.56
CA MET A 79 18.56 8.47 1.12
C MET A 79 19.60 9.60 1.00
N ARG A 80 19.17 10.84 0.68
CA ARG A 80 20.04 12.03 0.71
C ARG A 80 20.36 12.46 2.15
N ALA A 81 19.35 12.42 3.01
CA ALA A 81 19.48 12.85 4.39
C ALA A 81 20.32 11.88 5.24
N ASP A 82 20.24 10.58 4.95
CA ASP A 82 20.89 9.54 5.75
C ASP A 82 21.62 8.52 4.85
N ALA A 83 22.94 8.46 5.01
CA ALA A 83 23.81 7.55 4.27
C ALA A 83 23.60 6.07 4.64
N SER A 84 23.01 5.78 5.80
CA SER A 84 22.69 4.43 6.26
C SER A 84 21.44 3.85 5.58
N VAL A 85 20.60 4.68 4.96
CA VAL A 85 19.38 4.23 4.25
C VAL A 85 19.76 3.64 2.90
N PHE A 86 19.41 2.39 2.61
CA PHE A 86 19.66 1.82 1.28
C PHE A 86 18.49 0.96 0.82
N LEU A 87 18.35 0.79 -0.49
CA LEU A 87 17.29 0.02 -1.09
C LEU A 87 17.82 -1.34 -1.53
N MET A 88 17.03 -2.38 -1.33
CA MET A 88 17.30 -3.71 -1.87
C MET A 88 16.01 -4.39 -2.31
N GLY A 89 16.02 -5.09 -3.44
CA GLY A 89 14.82 -5.72 -3.98
C GLY A 89 15.05 -6.27 -5.38
N GLU A 90 14.09 -7.03 -5.89
CA GLU A 90 14.19 -7.63 -7.22
C GLU A 90 13.93 -6.59 -8.30
N ASP A 91 14.88 -6.45 -9.23
CA ASP A 91 14.85 -5.53 -10.38
C ASP A 91 14.73 -4.04 -10.05
N ILE A 92 14.91 -3.63 -8.79
CA ILE A 92 14.66 -2.24 -8.35
C ILE A 92 15.66 -1.23 -8.90
N ALA A 93 16.86 -1.66 -9.29
CA ALA A 93 17.90 -0.80 -9.83
C ALA A 93 17.80 -0.70 -11.35
N GLN A 94 17.73 -1.84 -12.04
CA GLN A 94 17.79 -1.90 -13.50
C GLN A 94 16.43 -1.76 -14.18
N ALA A 95 15.39 -2.41 -13.66
CA ALA A 95 14.10 -2.55 -14.34
C ALA A 95 12.91 -2.50 -13.36
N PRO A 96 12.75 -1.41 -12.60
CA PRO A 96 11.83 -1.39 -11.46
C PRO A 96 10.38 -1.63 -11.90
N PRO A 97 9.70 -2.70 -11.45
CA PRO A 97 8.44 -3.20 -12.02
C PRO A 97 7.29 -2.18 -12.01
N PHE A 98 7.13 -1.48 -10.89
CA PHE A 98 6.18 -0.39 -10.75
C PHE A 98 6.82 0.99 -10.91
N GLY A 99 8.15 1.02 -11.02
CA GLY A 99 8.99 2.18 -11.23
C GLY A 99 9.03 3.18 -10.06
N VAL A 100 8.65 2.76 -8.85
CA VAL A 100 8.79 3.58 -7.64
C VAL A 100 10.25 4.01 -7.45
N THR A 101 11.19 3.10 -7.67
CA THR A 101 12.64 3.33 -7.54
C THR A 101 13.31 3.78 -8.83
N ALA A 102 12.54 4.17 -9.86
CA ALA A 102 13.09 4.57 -11.15
C ALA A 102 14.11 5.71 -10.99
N ARG A 103 15.29 5.51 -11.61
CA ARG A 103 16.41 6.46 -11.64
C ARG A 103 17.10 6.71 -10.29
N LEU A 104 16.73 6.00 -9.21
CA LEU A 104 17.43 6.14 -7.93
C LEU A 104 18.85 5.58 -8.01
N VAL A 105 19.07 4.50 -8.78
CA VAL A 105 20.42 3.95 -8.96
C VAL A 105 21.36 4.92 -9.67
N ASP A 106 20.85 5.74 -10.60
CA ASP A 106 21.65 6.73 -11.31
C ASP A 106 22.17 7.83 -10.36
N GLU A 107 21.42 8.09 -9.29
CA GLU A 107 21.73 9.12 -8.29
C GLU A 107 22.61 8.58 -7.15
N PHE A 108 22.27 7.41 -6.59
CA PHE A 108 22.92 6.87 -5.38
C PHE A 108 23.91 5.74 -5.65
N GLY A 109 23.95 5.24 -6.88
CA GLY A 109 24.80 4.14 -7.30
C GLY A 109 24.32 2.75 -6.85
N PRO A 110 24.91 1.69 -7.42
CA PRO A 110 24.49 0.30 -7.18
C PRO A 110 24.82 -0.20 -5.76
N ALA A 111 25.63 0.53 -4.99
CA ALA A 111 25.89 0.21 -3.60
C ALA A 111 24.70 0.53 -2.68
N ARG A 112 23.89 1.52 -3.06
CA ARG A 112 22.76 2.05 -2.27
C ARG A 112 21.39 1.67 -2.86
N VAL A 113 21.33 1.25 -4.11
CA VAL A 113 20.15 0.66 -4.76
C VAL A 113 20.54 -0.68 -5.35
N ARG A 114 20.19 -1.77 -4.66
CA ARG A 114 20.75 -3.11 -4.91
C ARG A 114 19.70 -4.03 -5.49
N ASP A 115 19.95 -4.57 -6.68
CA ASP A 115 19.23 -5.75 -7.15
C ASP A 115 19.65 -6.97 -6.32
N VAL A 116 18.70 -7.84 -6.00
CA VAL A 116 18.92 -9.05 -5.20
C VAL A 116 18.43 -10.30 -5.94
N PRO A 117 18.91 -11.49 -5.57
CA PRO A 117 18.37 -12.74 -6.10
C PRO A 117 16.90 -12.93 -5.69
N CYS A 118 16.15 -13.71 -6.48
CA CYS A 118 14.75 -14.07 -6.24
C CYS A 118 14.63 -15.07 -5.07
N THR A 119 14.80 -14.56 -3.85
CA THR A 119 14.68 -15.30 -2.60
C THR A 119 14.38 -14.34 -1.45
N GLU A 120 13.09 -14.14 -1.19
CA GLU A 120 12.62 -13.16 -0.22
C GLU A 120 13.11 -13.50 1.19
N ALA A 121 13.23 -14.78 1.55
CA ALA A 121 13.77 -15.19 2.85
C ALA A 121 15.23 -14.73 3.03
N ALA A 122 16.09 -14.93 2.04
CA ALA A 122 17.48 -14.49 2.12
C ALA A 122 17.57 -12.95 2.12
N VAL A 123 16.73 -12.28 1.34
CA VAL A 123 16.66 -10.82 1.26
C VAL A 123 16.23 -10.21 2.59
N ILE A 124 15.14 -10.69 3.20
CA ILE A 124 14.69 -10.19 4.50
C ILE A 124 15.71 -10.51 5.59
N GLY A 125 16.29 -11.72 5.61
CA GLY A 125 17.34 -12.05 6.58
C GLY A 125 18.58 -11.16 6.47
N ALA A 126 19.04 -10.89 5.24
CA ALA A 126 20.13 -9.95 5.00
C ALA A 126 19.78 -8.51 5.43
N ALA A 127 18.54 -8.08 5.20
CA ALA A 127 18.06 -6.78 5.64
C ALA A 127 17.99 -6.67 7.17
N VAL A 128 17.51 -7.71 7.87
CA VAL A 128 17.55 -7.75 9.34
C VAL A 128 18.99 -7.65 9.84
N GLY A 129 19.90 -8.45 9.27
CA GLY A 129 21.33 -8.40 9.60
C GLY A 129 21.95 -7.02 9.37
N ALA A 130 21.62 -6.35 8.28
CA ALA A 130 22.08 -5.00 8.00
C ALA A 130 21.49 -3.97 8.98
N ALA A 131 20.21 -4.11 9.34
CA ALA A 131 19.51 -3.23 10.28
C ALA A 131 20.19 -3.26 11.66
N ILE A 132 20.47 -4.45 12.19
CA ILE A 132 21.12 -4.61 13.49
C ILE A 132 22.61 -4.23 13.47
N ALA A 133 23.21 -4.16 12.28
CA ALA A 133 24.57 -3.64 12.07
C ALA A 133 24.61 -2.10 11.92
N GLY A 134 23.48 -1.42 12.09
CA GLY A 134 23.40 0.05 12.07
C GLY A 134 22.99 0.66 10.73
N MET A 135 22.55 -0.14 9.76
CA MET A 135 22.00 0.34 8.50
C MET A 135 20.47 0.50 8.58
N ARG A 136 19.86 1.18 7.59
CA ARG A 136 18.39 1.36 7.50
C ARG A 136 17.86 0.84 6.17
N PRO A 137 17.82 -0.49 5.98
CA PRO A 137 17.34 -1.08 4.73
C PRO A 137 15.87 -0.78 4.47
N VAL A 138 15.58 -0.45 3.21
CA VAL A 138 14.23 -0.41 2.65
C VAL A 138 14.14 -1.49 1.58
N VAL A 139 13.47 -2.58 1.91
CA VAL A 139 13.28 -3.72 1.03
C VAL A 139 12.03 -3.52 0.17
N GLU A 140 12.11 -3.80 -1.14
CA GLU A 140 10.91 -4.01 -1.97
C GLU A 140 10.77 -5.50 -2.29
N LEU A 141 9.65 -6.10 -1.90
CA LEU A 141 9.23 -7.38 -2.49
C LEU A 141 8.36 -7.07 -3.70
N GLN A 142 8.58 -7.79 -4.80
CA GLN A 142 7.92 -7.49 -6.08
C GLN A 142 6.40 -7.49 -5.95
N PHE A 143 5.84 -8.39 -5.14
CA PHE A 143 4.44 -8.37 -4.74
C PHE A 143 4.31 -8.71 -3.26
N GLY A 144 3.31 -8.10 -2.61
CA GLY A 144 3.01 -8.35 -1.20
C GLY A 144 2.64 -9.80 -0.91
N ASP A 145 2.17 -10.56 -1.91
CA ASP A 145 1.87 -11.99 -1.84
C ASP A 145 3.12 -12.82 -1.45
N PHE A 146 4.31 -12.40 -1.88
CA PHE A 146 5.56 -13.14 -1.69
C PHE A 146 6.17 -12.99 -0.30
N ILE A 147 5.67 -12.08 0.53
CA ILE A 147 6.09 -12.00 1.94
C ILE A 147 5.85 -13.32 2.70
N SER A 148 4.91 -14.15 2.22
CA SER A 148 4.59 -15.46 2.80
C SER A 148 5.77 -16.42 2.84
N VAL A 149 6.73 -16.32 1.90
CA VAL A 149 7.92 -17.19 1.90
C VAL A 149 9.02 -16.71 2.86
N ALA A 150 8.94 -15.46 3.34
CA ALA A 150 9.91 -14.84 4.25
C ALA A 150 9.35 -14.63 5.66
N ILE A 151 8.23 -15.29 5.99
CA ILE A 151 7.49 -15.01 7.23
C ILE A 151 8.33 -15.23 8.49
N ASP A 152 9.16 -16.27 8.54
CA ASP A 152 10.02 -16.56 9.71
C ASP A 152 11.04 -15.45 9.99
N GLN A 153 11.71 -14.95 8.93
CA GLN A 153 12.66 -13.84 9.04
C GLN A 153 11.98 -12.57 9.53
N LEU A 154 10.71 -12.37 9.18
CA LEU A 154 9.95 -11.23 9.63
C LEU A 154 9.44 -11.39 11.07
N THR A 155 8.77 -12.50 11.38
CA THR A 155 8.08 -12.66 12.66
C THR A 155 9.01 -13.04 13.81
N HIS A 156 10.05 -13.82 13.56
CA HIS A 156 10.97 -14.27 14.61
C HIS A 156 12.25 -13.45 14.63
N GLN A 157 12.83 -13.16 13.47
CA GLN A 157 14.12 -12.46 13.41
C GLN A 157 13.98 -10.93 13.47
N ALA A 158 13.06 -10.33 12.71
CA ALA A 158 12.89 -8.87 12.73
C ALA A 158 12.06 -8.39 13.93
N ALA A 159 10.85 -8.94 14.09
CA ALA A 159 9.85 -8.38 15.01
C ALA A 159 10.21 -8.55 16.49
N MET A 160 10.73 -9.73 16.87
CA MET A 160 10.94 -10.09 18.27
C MET A 160 12.29 -9.65 18.81
N LEU A 161 13.26 -9.35 17.96
CA LEU A 161 14.65 -9.18 18.39
C LEU A 161 14.83 -8.01 19.37
N ARG A 162 14.13 -6.89 19.15
CA ARG A 162 14.14 -5.77 20.10
C ARG A 162 13.61 -6.19 21.48
N TYR A 163 12.56 -7.00 21.52
CA TYR A 163 11.99 -7.51 22.76
C TYR A 163 12.91 -8.52 23.45
N LEU A 164 13.44 -9.49 22.70
CA LEU A 164 14.33 -10.55 23.22
C LEU A 164 15.63 -10.00 23.80
N THR A 165 16.12 -8.88 23.26
CA THR A 165 17.33 -8.22 23.73
C THR A 165 17.06 -7.17 24.82
N GLY A 166 15.84 -7.10 25.36
CA GLY A 166 15.48 -6.09 26.36
C GLY A 166 15.65 -4.65 25.87
N GLY A 167 15.52 -4.41 24.57
CA GLY A 167 15.69 -3.10 23.93
C GLY A 167 17.12 -2.73 23.56
N GLN A 168 18.11 -3.61 23.73
CA GLN A 168 19.51 -3.33 23.37
C GLN A 168 19.75 -3.25 21.86
N VAL A 169 18.90 -3.91 21.06
CA VAL A 169 18.98 -3.91 19.60
C VAL A 169 17.73 -3.26 19.01
N GLU A 170 17.95 -2.33 18.07
CA GLU A 170 16.90 -1.80 17.20
C GLU A 170 16.92 -2.52 15.86
N VAL A 171 15.77 -2.56 15.17
CA VAL A 171 15.65 -3.18 13.85
C VAL A 171 14.98 -2.20 12.89
N PRO A 172 15.67 -1.10 12.50
CA PRO A 172 15.15 -0.12 11.55
C PRO A 172 15.08 -0.71 10.14
N LEU A 173 13.92 -1.26 9.79
CA LEU A 173 13.70 -1.99 8.54
C LEU A 173 12.34 -1.62 7.97
N VAL A 174 12.29 -1.19 6.70
CA VAL A 174 11.03 -1.02 5.97
C VAL A 174 10.91 -2.10 4.91
N ILE A 175 9.77 -2.78 4.84
CA ILE A 175 9.45 -3.73 3.76
C ILE A 175 8.24 -3.19 2.99
N ARG A 176 8.47 -2.82 1.74
CA ARG A 176 7.49 -2.29 0.79
C ARG A 176 6.80 -3.43 0.05
N LEU A 177 5.47 -3.39 0.02
CA LEU A 177 4.64 -4.52 -0.37
C LEU A 177 3.52 -4.09 -1.33
N PRO A 178 3.74 -4.17 -2.66
CA PRO A 178 2.71 -3.94 -3.66
C PRO A 178 1.56 -4.95 -3.53
N CYS A 179 0.38 -4.51 -3.10
CA CYS A 179 -0.75 -5.37 -2.72
C CYS A 179 -2.04 -5.04 -3.49
N GLY A 180 -3.10 -5.79 -3.22
CA GLY A 180 -4.45 -5.51 -3.70
C GLY A 180 -4.74 -5.93 -5.15
N GLY A 181 -6.01 -6.22 -5.42
CA GLY A 181 -6.51 -6.72 -6.71
C GLY A 181 -7.01 -5.64 -7.66
N GLY A 182 -7.87 -6.03 -8.61
CA GLY A 182 -8.57 -5.12 -9.52
C GLY A 182 -7.86 -4.85 -10.87
N GLN A 183 -6.65 -5.38 -11.06
CA GLN A 183 -5.84 -5.12 -12.27
C GLN A 183 -5.59 -6.37 -13.14
N GLY A 184 -6.30 -7.48 -12.89
CA GLY A 184 -6.17 -8.70 -13.69
C GLY A 184 -4.83 -9.44 -13.53
N THR A 185 -4.16 -9.28 -12.39
CA THR A 185 -2.80 -9.79 -12.13
C THR A 185 -2.72 -11.26 -11.68
N GLY A 186 -3.86 -11.94 -11.58
CA GLY A 186 -3.93 -13.35 -11.15
C GLY A 186 -3.99 -13.55 -9.64
N ALA A 187 -4.03 -14.81 -9.21
CA ALA A 187 -4.28 -15.18 -7.81
C ALA A 187 -3.12 -14.88 -6.84
N GLN A 188 -1.89 -14.88 -7.33
CA GLN A 188 -0.66 -14.71 -6.54
C GLN A 188 -0.04 -13.29 -6.67
N HIS A 189 -0.82 -12.31 -7.13
CA HIS A 189 -0.37 -10.92 -7.30
C HIS A 189 -1.46 -9.92 -6.91
N ALA A 190 -2.37 -10.31 -6.03
CA ALA A 190 -3.60 -9.58 -5.75
C ALA A 190 -4.01 -9.63 -4.27
N GLN A 191 -3.28 -10.38 -3.44
CA GLN A 191 -3.61 -10.55 -2.04
C GLN A 191 -3.42 -9.26 -1.24
N SER A 192 -4.07 -9.21 -0.09
CA SER A 192 -4.02 -8.13 0.89
C SER A 192 -3.73 -8.76 2.26
N LEU A 193 -2.45 -9.04 2.51
CA LEU A 193 -2.00 -9.87 3.65
C LEU A 193 -1.73 -9.07 4.93
N TYR A 194 -2.02 -7.77 4.97
CA TYR A 194 -1.75 -6.91 6.12
C TYR A 194 -2.41 -7.38 7.42
N SER A 195 -3.54 -8.12 7.35
CA SER A 195 -4.20 -8.67 8.54
C SER A 195 -3.37 -9.74 9.24
N TRP A 196 -2.55 -10.52 8.53
CA TRP A 196 -1.68 -11.52 9.15
C TRP A 196 -0.70 -10.86 10.12
N PHE A 197 -0.17 -9.71 9.71
CA PHE A 197 0.88 -9.01 10.44
C PHE A 197 0.36 -8.09 11.53
N MET A 198 -0.95 -7.80 11.56
CA MET A 198 -1.58 -7.17 12.72
C MET A 198 -1.47 -8.03 13.98
N HIS A 199 -1.35 -9.35 13.81
CA HIS A 199 -1.24 -10.32 14.90
C HIS A 199 0.22 -10.62 15.30
N VAL A 200 1.20 -9.90 14.74
CA VAL A 200 2.62 -10.09 15.04
C VAL A 200 3.13 -8.88 15.84
N PRO A 201 3.34 -9.03 17.16
CA PRO A 201 3.94 -7.98 17.98
C PRO A 201 5.33 -7.59 17.48
N GLY A 202 5.68 -6.30 17.59
CA GLY A 202 6.98 -5.79 17.16
C GLY A 202 7.04 -5.31 15.70
N ILE A 203 5.95 -5.49 14.93
CA ILE A 203 5.83 -4.97 13.56
C ILE A 203 4.84 -3.82 13.53
N LYS A 204 5.17 -2.74 12.80
CA LYS A 204 4.21 -1.68 12.43
C LYS A 204 3.68 -1.92 11.02
N VAL A 205 2.45 -1.48 10.76
CA VAL A 205 1.74 -1.77 9.50
C VAL A 205 1.10 -0.49 8.96
N ALA A 206 1.61 0.01 7.83
CA ALA A 206 1.18 1.24 7.16
C ALA A 206 0.42 0.96 5.86
N LEU A 207 -0.69 1.67 5.65
CA LEU A 207 -1.63 1.50 4.54
C LEU A 207 -2.02 2.88 3.95
N PRO A 208 -1.07 3.64 3.38
CA PRO A 208 -1.38 4.94 2.76
C PRO A 208 -2.41 4.80 1.62
N ALA A 209 -3.32 5.78 1.53
CA ALA A 209 -4.33 5.84 0.46
C ALA A 209 -4.18 7.06 -0.46
N THR A 210 -3.38 8.06 -0.10
CA THR A 210 -3.11 9.27 -0.92
C THR A 210 -1.62 9.50 -1.16
N ALA A 211 -1.28 10.41 -2.08
CA ALA A 211 0.12 10.81 -2.30
C ALA A 211 0.77 11.45 -1.06
N ALA A 212 0.05 12.32 -0.34
CA ALA A 212 0.56 12.96 0.87
C ALA A 212 0.89 11.92 1.96
N GLU A 213 0.00 10.95 2.19
CA GLU A 213 0.30 9.86 3.13
C GLU A 213 1.43 8.97 2.66
N ALA A 214 1.48 8.66 1.37
CA ALA A 214 2.53 7.80 0.84
C ALA A 214 3.91 8.42 1.10
N LYS A 215 4.08 9.73 0.92
CA LYS A 215 5.33 10.42 1.30
C LYS A 215 5.52 10.44 2.81
N GLY A 216 4.58 11.03 3.54
CA GLY A 216 4.76 11.31 4.97
C GLY A 216 4.89 10.05 5.83
N LEU A 217 4.11 9.00 5.56
CA LEU A 217 4.24 7.72 6.27
C LEU A 217 5.49 6.96 5.86
N MET A 218 5.94 7.04 4.60
CA MET A 218 7.19 6.37 4.19
C MET A 218 8.38 6.98 4.92
N ARG A 219 8.43 8.31 5.03
CA ARG A 219 9.48 9.00 5.80
C ARG A 219 9.44 8.62 7.27
N SER A 220 8.25 8.62 7.88
CA SER A 220 8.08 8.12 9.26
C SER A 220 8.52 6.66 9.42
N ALA A 221 8.20 5.79 8.46
CA ALA A 221 8.60 4.39 8.46
C ALA A 221 10.12 4.23 8.40
N ILE A 222 10.78 4.94 7.49
CA ILE A 222 12.24 4.89 7.30
C ILE A 222 12.96 5.39 8.55
N ARG A 223 12.39 6.35 9.28
CA ARG A 223 12.95 6.90 10.54
C ARG A 223 12.60 6.08 11.77
N ASP A 224 11.68 5.13 11.67
CA ASP A 224 11.27 4.29 12.79
C ASP A 224 12.38 3.30 13.18
N PRO A 225 12.65 3.10 14.48
CA PRO A 225 13.64 2.10 14.93
C PRO A 225 13.11 0.65 14.93
N ASN A 226 11.89 0.42 14.44
CA ASN A 226 11.25 -0.89 14.41
C ASN A 226 10.95 -1.35 12.97
N PRO A 227 10.71 -2.65 12.76
CA PRO A 227 10.25 -3.15 11.48
C PRO A 227 8.89 -2.56 11.08
N VAL A 228 8.81 -2.05 9.85
CA VAL A 228 7.59 -1.50 9.27
C VAL A 228 7.25 -2.21 7.97
N LEU A 229 6.03 -2.75 7.89
CA LEU A 229 5.43 -3.21 6.65
C LEU A 229 4.64 -2.08 6.01
N PHE A 230 5.04 -1.71 4.80
CA PHE A 230 4.46 -0.61 4.05
C PHE A 230 3.68 -1.15 2.85
N PHE A 231 2.36 -1.24 2.98
CA PHE A 231 1.49 -1.81 1.96
C PHE A 231 1.10 -0.76 0.92
N GLU A 232 1.36 -1.06 -0.34
CA GLU A 232 1.15 -0.15 -1.46
C GLU A 232 0.09 -0.74 -2.38
N HIS A 233 -1.13 -0.19 -2.41
CA HIS A 233 -2.16 -0.76 -3.28
C HIS A 233 -1.87 -0.43 -4.74
N LYS A 234 -1.64 -1.46 -5.57
CA LYS A 234 -1.15 -1.30 -6.95
C LYS A 234 -2.05 -0.43 -7.84
N ALA A 235 -3.36 -0.47 -7.62
CA ALA A 235 -4.32 0.39 -8.33
C ALA A 235 -4.08 1.90 -8.10
N LEU A 236 -3.47 2.29 -6.97
CA LEU A 236 -3.22 3.68 -6.61
C LEU A 236 -1.97 4.28 -7.26
N TYR A 237 -1.02 3.47 -7.77
CA TYR A 237 0.29 3.98 -8.18
C TYR A 237 0.26 5.14 -9.18
N ARG A 238 -0.70 5.11 -10.12
CA ARG A 238 -0.84 6.13 -11.18
C ARG A 238 -1.81 7.24 -10.81
N THR A 239 -2.54 7.07 -9.72
CA THR A 239 -3.50 8.01 -9.17
C THR A 239 -2.76 9.23 -8.63
N ARG A 240 -3.34 10.42 -8.83
CA ARG A 240 -2.68 11.70 -8.54
C ARG A 240 -3.61 12.61 -7.75
N TRP A 241 -3.05 13.31 -6.77
CA TRP A 241 -3.80 14.21 -5.89
C TRP A 241 -3.09 15.55 -5.74
N PRO A 242 -3.83 16.62 -5.40
CA PRO A 242 -3.21 17.75 -4.73
C PRO A 242 -2.52 17.27 -3.45
N VAL A 243 -1.45 17.95 -3.11
CA VAL A 243 -0.70 17.75 -1.87
C VAL A 243 -0.79 19.03 -1.04
N PRO A 244 -0.70 18.96 0.30
CA PRO A 244 -0.76 20.14 1.14
C PRO A 244 0.44 21.08 0.89
N GLU A 245 0.34 22.33 1.34
CA GLU A 245 1.35 23.36 1.08
C GLU A 245 2.71 23.01 1.70
N ASP A 246 2.70 22.35 2.85
CA ASP A 246 3.87 21.89 3.59
C ASP A 246 4.46 20.57 3.05
N TYR A 247 3.90 19.98 1.99
CA TYR A 247 4.37 18.71 1.41
C TYR A 247 5.86 18.73 1.01
N ALA A 248 6.38 19.91 0.62
CA ALA A 248 7.78 20.11 0.26
C ALA A 248 8.71 20.36 1.47
N ALA A 249 8.15 20.46 2.68
CA ALA A 249 8.93 20.71 3.89
C ALA A 249 9.89 19.56 4.20
N ALA A 250 11.10 19.89 4.65
CA ALA A 250 12.15 18.93 4.94
C ALA A 250 11.78 17.97 6.09
N ASP A 251 10.79 18.30 6.90
CA ASP A 251 10.27 17.52 8.02
C ASP A 251 8.86 16.97 7.81
N PHE A 252 8.29 17.13 6.60
CA PHE A 252 6.98 16.58 6.25
C PHE A 252 6.93 15.06 6.51
N THR A 253 6.24 14.68 7.58
CA THR A 253 6.09 13.31 8.08
C THR A 253 4.68 13.15 8.64
N LEU A 254 4.13 11.95 8.56
CA LEU A 254 2.84 11.65 9.19
C LEU A 254 3.04 10.64 10.33
N PRO A 255 2.52 10.89 11.53
CA PRO A 255 2.65 9.98 12.65
C PRO A 255 1.83 8.70 12.42
N PHE A 256 2.39 7.59 12.90
CA PHE A 256 1.69 6.31 12.94
C PHE A 256 0.63 6.32 14.04
N GLY A 257 -0.43 5.53 13.88
CA GLY A 257 -1.54 5.44 14.83
C GLY A 257 -2.57 6.55 14.73
N ARG A 258 -2.48 7.42 13.72
CA ARG A 258 -3.44 8.50 13.45
C ARG A 258 -4.24 8.22 12.18
N ALA A 259 -5.55 8.12 12.32
CA ALA A 259 -6.47 8.04 11.19
C ALA A 259 -6.80 9.42 10.62
N GLN A 260 -7.39 9.40 9.44
CA GLN A 260 -7.91 10.54 8.73
C GLN A 260 -9.41 10.42 8.51
N VAL A 261 -10.16 11.42 8.99
CA VAL A 261 -11.57 11.57 8.63
C VAL A 261 -11.63 12.22 7.24
N ARG A 262 -11.82 11.39 6.22
CA ARG A 262 -11.82 11.82 4.80
C ARG A 262 -13.09 12.56 4.41
N ARG A 263 -14.18 12.24 5.09
CA ARG A 263 -15.48 12.86 4.91
C ARG A 263 -16.20 12.79 6.24
N GLN A 264 -16.68 13.93 6.72
CA GLN A 264 -17.58 13.97 7.87
C GLN A 264 -18.97 13.46 7.47
N GLY A 265 -19.63 12.80 8.40
CA GLY A 265 -21.00 12.32 8.25
C GLY A 265 -21.60 11.94 9.59
N THR A 266 -22.88 11.59 9.58
CA THR A 266 -23.69 11.45 10.81
C THR A 266 -24.56 10.21 10.85
N ASP A 267 -24.86 9.61 9.70
CA ASP A 267 -25.81 8.49 9.63
C ASP A 267 -25.10 7.13 9.72
N LEU A 268 -23.89 7.03 9.15
CA LEU A 268 -23.12 5.80 9.10
C LEU A 268 -21.62 6.07 8.94
N THR A 269 -20.79 5.38 9.73
CA THR A 269 -19.34 5.43 9.61
C THR A 269 -18.82 4.26 8.77
N VAL A 270 -18.03 4.57 7.74
CA VAL A 270 -17.32 3.62 6.89
C VAL A 270 -15.83 3.72 7.18
N VAL A 271 -15.25 2.67 7.76
CA VAL A 271 -13.79 2.52 7.86
C VAL A 271 -13.30 1.79 6.61
N ALA A 272 -12.39 2.43 5.87
CA ALA A 272 -11.86 1.88 4.64
C ALA A 272 -10.34 2.07 4.58
N THR A 273 -9.63 1.15 3.91
CA THR A 273 -8.18 1.19 3.80
C THR A 273 -7.76 1.19 2.33
N LEU A 274 -6.57 1.75 2.05
CA LEU A 274 -5.95 1.69 0.73
C LEU A 274 -6.91 2.15 -0.39
N ALA A 275 -7.06 1.38 -1.47
CA ALA A 275 -7.97 1.70 -2.56
C ALA A 275 -9.44 1.80 -2.12
N MET A 276 -9.86 1.07 -1.08
CA MET A 276 -11.25 1.07 -0.62
C MET A 276 -11.67 2.43 -0.06
N VAL A 277 -10.74 3.26 0.42
CA VAL A 277 -11.03 4.65 0.81
C VAL A 277 -11.70 5.41 -0.33
N HIS A 278 -11.19 5.25 -1.55
CA HIS A 278 -11.72 5.92 -2.74
C HIS A 278 -13.06 5.34 -3.18
N HIS A 279 -13.28 4.04 -2.97
CA HIS A 279 -14.59 3.40 -3.19
C HIS A 279 -15.63 3.91 -2.17
N ALA A 280 -15.26 4.03 -0.90
CA ALA A 280 -16.11 4.55 0.15
C ALA A 280 -16.49 6.02 -0.09
N LEU A 281 -15.53 6.85 -0.49
CA LEU A 281 -15.79 8.25 -0.85
C LEU A 281 -16.74 8.39 -2.05
N ALA A 282 -16.56 7.56 -3.09
CA ALA A 282 -17.46 7.55 -4.24
C ALA A 282 -18.88 7.12 -3.87
N ALA A 283 -19.02 6.10 -3.03
CA ALA A 283 -20.31 5.64 -2.52
C ALA A 283 -20.98 6.71 -1.64
N ALA A 284 -20.20 7.40 -0.80
CA ALA A 284 -20.70 8.49 0.03
C ALA A 284 -21.21 9.69 -0.81
N GLU A 285 -20.57 10.01 -1.94
CA GLU A 285 -21.08 11.03 -2.87
C GLU A 285 -22.40 10.60 -3.53
N GLU A 286 -22.52 9.34 -3.96
CA GLU A 286 -23.76 8.83 -4.55
C GLU A 286 -24.93 8.83 -3.55
N LEU A 287 -24.69 8.33 -2.33
CA LEU A 287 -25.70 8.22 -1.28
C LEU A 287 -26.09 9.58 -0.68
N ALA A 288 -25.21 10.59 -0.75
CA ALA A 288 -25.57 11.96 -0.40
C ALA A 288 -26.73 12.50 -1.25
N GLY A 289 -26.81 12.09 -2.53
CA GLY A 289 -27.94 12.42 -3.42
C GLY A 289 -29.27 11.78 -3.00
N GLU A 290 -29.23 10.80 -2.10
CA GLU A 290 -30.39 10.10 -1.51
C GLU A 290 -30.65 10.57 -0.07
N GLY A 291 -29.93 11.59 0.41
CA GLY A 291 -30.08 12.17 1.75
C GLY A 291 -29.31 11.46 2.85
N LEU A 292 -28.38 10.54 2.51
CA LEU A 292 -27.56 9.82 3.49
C LEU A 292 -26.18 10.46 3.69
N SER A 293 -25.80 10.67 4.94
CA SER A 293 -24.59 11.33 5.40
C SER A 293 -23.58 10.33 5.95
N LEU A 294 -22.71 9.80 5.08
CA LEU A 294 -21.66 8.84 5.44
C LEU A 294 -20.37 9.50 5.94
N GLU A 295 -19.92 9.14 7.14
CA GLU A 295 -18.56 9.43 7.58
C GLU A 295 -17.60 8.41 6.97
N VAL A 296 -16.46 8.85 6.43
CA VAL A 296 -15.42 7.96 5.88
C VAL A 296 -14.13 8.15 6.65
N ILE A 297 -13.66 7.10 7.29
CA ILE A 297 -12.43 7.07 8.07
C ILE A 297 -11.41 6.19 7.36
N ASP A 298 -10.22 6.73 7.15
CA ASP A 298 -9.04 5.98 6.74
C ASP A 298 -8.09 5.81 7.93
N PRO A 299 -7.85 4.57 8.40
CA PRO A 299 -6.91 4.33 9.49
C PRO A 299 -5.49 4.81 9.23
N CYS A 300 -5.05 4.87 7.96
CA CYS A 300 -3.67 5.13 7.50
C CYS A 300 -2.61 4.12 7.98
N THR A 301 -2.73 3.61 9.21
CA THR A 301 -1.93 2.53 9.81
C THR A 301 -2.84 1.56 10.55
N LEU A 302 -2.51 0.26 10.52
CA LEU A 302 -3.23 -0.77 11.30
C LEU A 302 -2.47 -1.16 12.57
N VAL A 303 -1.15 -0.98 12.61
CA VAL A 303 -0.32 -1.17 13.80
C VAL A 303 0.65 0.00 13.94
N PRO A 304 0.63 0.74 15.07
CA PRO A 304 -0.33 0.62 16.17
C PRO A 304 -1.78 0.86 15.70
N PRO A 305 -2.77 0.18 16.32
CA PRO A 305 -4.18 0.45 16.04
C PRO A 305 -4.55 1.85 16.55
N LEU A 306 -5.73 2.33 16.16
CA LEU A 306 -6.23 3.64 16.56
C LEU A 306 -6.32 3.78 18.09
N CYS A 307 -5.41 4.53 18.70
CA CYS A 307 -5.50 4.92 20.11
C CYS A 307 -6.11 6.32 20.20
N ALA A 308 -7.45 6.39 20.19
CA ALA A 308 -8.26 7.52 20.66
C ALA A 308 -7.85 8.95 20.22
N ALA A 309 -8.24 9.34 19.02
CA ALA A 309 -8.85 10.62 18.65
C ALA A 309 -9.04 10.60 17.13
N LEU A 310 -10.29 10.59 16.66
CA LEU A 310 -10.56 10.97 15.28
C LEU A 310 -10.30 12.47 15.22
N ASP A 311 -9.07 12.86 14.88
CA ASP A 311 -8.74 14.27 14.72
C ASP A 311 -9.51 14.76 13.48
N HIS A 312 -10.54 15.58 13.70
CA HIS A 312 -11.33 16.19 12.64
C HIS A 312 -10.58 17.34 11.94
N GLY A 313 -9.38 17.69 12.42
CA GLY A 313 -8.45 18.59 11.75
C GLY A 313 -7.66 17.85 10.67
N GLY A 314 -7.66 18.39 9.45
CA GLY A 314 -6.68 17.99 8.44
C GLY A 314 -5.26 18.23 8.97
N TRP A 315 -4.31 17.46 8.45
CA TRP A 315 -2.88 17.64 8.72
C TRP A 315 -2.44 19.08 8.47
#